data_AF-A0A7C5BP39-F1
#
_entry.id   AF-A0A7C5BP39-F1
#
_cell.length_a   1.000
_cell.length_b   1.000
_cell.length_c   1.000
_cell.angle_alpha   90.00
_cell.angle_beta   90.00
_cell.angle_gamma   90.00
#
_symmetry.space_group_name_H-M   'P 1'
#
loop_
_entity.id
_entity.type
_entity.pdbx_description
1 polymer ?
#
loop_
_entity_poly.entity_id
_entity_poly.type
_entity_poly.pdbx_seq_one_letter_code
_entity_poly.pdbx_strand_id
1 'polypeptide(L)'
;MAKSDWFVYIIEAENGHLYTGITTDLKRRFCEHQSKQGGARFFHTSAAKKMVFNEIHSDRSSASKREAAIKKLSRKAKIELIAQQ
;
A
#
# COMPACT_ATOMS: atom_id res chain seq x y z
N MET A 1 -14.75 19.54 -10.30
CA MET A 1 -14.41 18.85 -9.03
C MET A 1 -13.31 17.86 -9.33
N ALA A 2 -12.09 18.10 -8.86
CA ALA A 2 -11.00 17.14 -9.03
C ALA A 2 -11.35 15.91 -8.19
N LYS A 3 -11.71 14.80 -8.85
CA LYS A 3 -11.79 13.50 -8.18
C LYS A 3 -10.37 13.19 -7.69
N SER A 4 -10.18 13.21 -6.38
CA SER A 4 -8.93 12.71 -5.81
C SER A 4 -8.98 11.20 -5.91
N ASP A 5 -8.27 10.65 -6.90
CA ASP A 5 -8.09 9.21 -7.03
C ASP A 5 -7.40 8.68 -5.77
N TRP A 6 -7.96 7.59 -5.23
CA TRP A 6 -7.43 6.87 -4.09
C TRP A 6 -6.62 5.68 -4.57
N PHE A 7 -5.42 5.56 -4.05
CA PHE A 7 -4.48 4.51 -4.38
C PHE A 7 -4.40 3.53 -3.23
N VAL A 8 -4.67 2.26 -3.52
CA VAL A 8 -4.36 1.14 -2.63
C VAL A 8 -2.99 0.63 -3.01
N TYR A 9 -2.11 0.38 -2.05
CA TYR A 9 -0.78 -0.14 -2.36
C TYR A 9 -0.34 -1.19 -1.35
N ILE A 10 0.59 -2.04 -1.80
CA ILE A 10 1.25 -3.04 -0.97
C ILE A 10 2.75 -2.83 -1.06
N ILE A 11 3.39 -2.74 0.11
CA ILE A 11 4.84 -2.66 0.24
C ILE A 11 5.31 -3.93 0.92
N GLU A 12 6.29 -4.58 0.31
CA GLU A 12 7.06 -5.63 0.94
C GLU A 12 8.13 -4.97 1.81
N ALA A 13 8.14 -5.28 3.09
CA ALA A 13 9.23 -4.94 4.01
C ALA A 13 10.34 -5.99 3.93
N GLU A 14 11.56 -5.64 4.35
CA GLU A 14 12.71 -6.55 4.27
C GLU A 14 12.52 -7.87 5.06
N ASN A 15 11.74 -7.84 6.13
CA ASN A 15 11.37 -9.02 6.92
C ASN A 15 10.34 -9.94 6.24
N GLY A 16 9.91 -9.63 5.01
CA GLY A 16 8.90 -10.38 4.27
C GLY A 16 7.46 -10.09 4.69
N HIS A 17 7.22 -9.12 5.58
CA HIS A 17 5.87 -8.62 5.85
C HIS A 17 5.36 -7.77 4.68
N LEU A 18 4.09 -7.98 4.36
CA LEU A 18 3.36 -7.21 3.36
C LEU A 18 2.51 -6.16 4.08
N TYR A 19 2.95 -4.91 4.00
CA TYR A 19 2.18 -3.77 4.49
C TYR A 19 1.19 -3.32 3.42
N THR A 20 -0.06 -3.16 3.80
CA THR A 20 -1.15 -2.78 2.91
C THR A 20 -1.75 -1.47 3.42
N GLY A 21 -1.99 -0.53 2.53
CA GLY A 21 -2.55 0.76 2.90
C GLY A 21 -3.15 1.50 1.73
N ILE A 22 -3.86 2.58 2.03
CA ILE A 22 -4.43 3.49 1.03
C ILE A 22 -3.85 4.89 1.19
N THR A 23 -3.78 5.63 0.10
CA THR A 23 -3.37 7.05 0.05
C THR A 23 -4.04 7.74 -1.13
N THR A 24 -4.29 9.04 -1.03
CA THR A 24 -4.68 9.86 -2.19
C THR A 24 -3.47 10.37 -2.96
N ASP A 25 -2.29 10.30 -2.36
CA ASP A 25 -1.05 10.82 -2.94
C ASP A 25 0.07 9.81 -2.71
N LEU A 26 0.36 8.97 -3.71
CA LEU A 26 1.42 7.96 -3.64
C LEU A 26 2.81 8.60 -3.59
N LYS A 27 3.03 9.69 -4.34
CA LYS A 27 4.32 10.38 -4.42
C LYS A 27 4.73 10.95 -3.07
N ARG A 28 3.82 11.69 -2.43
CA ARG A 28 4.03 12.24 -1.09
C ARG A 28 4.28 11.11 -0.08
N ARG A 29 3.43 10.09 -0.05
CA ARG A 29 3.57 8.96 0.89
C ARG A 29 4.86 8.19 0.69
N PHE A 30 5.27 7.94 -0.55
CA PHE A 30 6.52 7.24 -0.85
C PHE A 30 7.72 8.07 -0.39
N CYS A 31 7.69 9.39 -0.60
CA CYS A 31 8.71 10.31 -0.11
C CYS A 31 8.77 10.35 1.43
N GLU A 32 7.61 10.33 2.12
CA GLU A 32 7.53 10.25 3.59
C GLU A 32 8.08 8.92 4.13
N HIS A 33 7.79 7.81 3.46
CA HIS A 33 8.36 6.50 3.80
C HIS A 33 9.88 6.44 3.54
N GLN A 34 10.36 7.06 2.45
CA GLN A 34 11.79 7.11 2.11
C GLN A 34 12.58 8.03 3.08
N SER A 35 11.99 9.16 3.47
CA SER A 35 12.61 10.14 4.36
C SER A 35 12.52 9.76 5.84
N LYS A 36 11.86 8.64 6.18
CA LYS A 36 11.58 8.16 7.56
C LYS A 36 10.81 9.14 8.46
N GLN A 37 10.49 10.33 7.97
CA GLN A 37 9.68 11.36 8.62
C GLN A 37 8.25 11.29 8.08
N GLY A 38 7.29 10.91 8.93
CA GLY A 38 5.88 10.81 8.56
C GLY A 38 5.47 9.49 7.89
N GLY A 39 6.42 8.62 7.56
CA GLY A 39 6.16 7.24 7.15
C GLY A 39 5.51 6.41 8.26
N ALA A 40 4.89 5.29 7.90
CA ALA A 40 4.31 4.40 8.91
C ALA A 40 5.41 3.94 9.88
N ARG A 41 5.18 4.06 11.19
CA ARG A 41 6.15 3.71 12.25
C ARG A 41 6.76 2.31 12.08
N PHE A 42 6.02 1.41 11.40
CA PHE A 42 6.44 0.08 10.98
C PHE A 42 7.72 0.08 10.11
N PHE A 43 7.88 1.05 9.19
CA PHE A 43 9.05 1.16 8.32
C PHE A 43 10.29 1.73 9.00
N HIS A 44 10.17 2.17 10.25
CA HIS A 44 11.29 2.64 11.05
C HIS A 44 12.15 1.49 11.57
N THR A 45 11.53 0.31 11.80
CA THR A 45 12.21 -0.92 12.26
C THR A 45 12.48 -1.90 11.12
N SER A 46 11.67 -1.91 10.07
CA SER A 46 11.85 -2.78 8.91
C SER A 46 11.66 -1.98 7.64
N ALA A 47 12.73 -1.69 6.91
CA ALA A 47 12.65 -0.78 5.77
C ALA A 47 11.70 -1.31 4.68
N ALA A 48 11.04 -0.37 4.00
CA ALA A 48 10.27 -0.66 2.81
C ALA A 48 11.23 -1.16 1.72
N LYS A 49 11.19 -2.46 1.44
CA LYS A 49 12.08 -3.09 0.45
C LYS A 49 11.66 -2.69 -0.95
N LYS A 50 10.38 -2.89 -1.28
CA LYS A 50 9.80 -2.53 -2.58
C LYS A 50 8.29 -2.40 -2.51
N MET A 51 7.74 -1.51 -3.33
CA MET A 51 6.31 -1.51 -3.62
C MET A 51 6.03 -2.65 -4.60
N VAL A 52 5.21 -3.61 -4.18
CA VAL A 52 4.89 -4.81 -4.96
C VAL A 52 3.53 -4.73 -5.64
N PHE A 53 2.68 -3.79 -5.23
CA PHE A 53 1.34 -3.63 -5.77
C PHE A 53 0.86 -2.18 -5.59
N ASN A 54 0.13 -1.66 -6.58
CA ASN A 54 -0.56 -0.36 -6.49
C ASN A 54 -1.80 -0.33 -7.41
N GLU A 55 -2.97 0.01 -6.89
CA GLU A 55 -4.25 0.01 -7.62
C GLU A 55 -4.98 1.33 -7.39
N ILE A 56 -5.56 1.87 -8.46
CA ILE A 56 -6.25 3.18 -8.45
C ILE A 56 -7.76 2.95 -8.27
N HIS A 57 -8.38 3.77 -7.43
CA HIS A 57 -9.80 3.77 -7.17
C HIS A 57 -10.35 5.20 -7.20
N SER A 58 -11.58 5.33 -7.67
CA SER A 58 -12.26 6.61 -7.79
C SER A 58 -12.59 7.29 -6.45
N ASP A 59 -12.71 6.51 -5.37
CA ASP A 59 -13.23 6.98 -4.08
C ASP A 59 -12.60 6.25 -2.89
N ARG A 60 -12.55 6.93 -1.74
CA ARG A 60 -12.05 6.39 -0.46
C ARG A 60 -12.74 5.09 -0.08
N SER A 61 -14.05 5.03 -0.26
CA SER A 61 -14.86 3.86 0.10
C SER A 61 -14.45 2.63 -0.69
N SER A 62 -14.20 2.77 -1.99
CA SER A 62 -13.75 1.68 -2.85
C SER A 62 -12.35 1.22 -2.45
N ALA A 63 -11.43 2.16 -2.23
CA ALA A 63 -10.07 1.87 -1.78
C ALA A 63 -10.06 1.17 -0.40
N SER A 64 -10.86 1.62 0.56
CA SER A 64 -10.91 1.02 1.90
C SER A 64 -11.55 -0.37 1.88
N LYS A 65 -12.59 -0.60 1.06
CA LYS A 65 -13.14 -1.95 0.83
C LYS A 65 -12.08 -2.89 0.26
N ARG A 66 -11.29 -2.41 -0.71
CA ARG A 66 -10.19 -3.18 -1.31
C ARG A 66 -9.08 -3.47 -0.31
N GLU A 67 -8.66 -2.48 0.48
CA GLU A 67 -7.69 -2.65 1.57
C GLU A 67 -8.15 -3.72 2.57
N ALA A 68 -9.42 -3.67 3.01
CA ALA A 68 -9.98 -4.66 3.93
C ALA A 68 -10.02 -6.06 3.31
N ALA A 69 -10.36 -6.16 2.02
CA ALA A 69 -10.30 -7.43 1.29
C ALA A 69 -8.86 -7.98 1.26
N ILE A 70 -7.88 -7.15 0.85
CA ILE A 70 -6.47 -7.54 0.79
C ILE A 70 -5.95 -7.91 2.19
N LYS A 71 -6.32 -7.19 3.24
CA LYS A 71 -5.94 -7.54 4.63
C LYS A 71 -6.46 -8.92 5.04
N LYS A 72 -7.67 -9.30 4.60
CA LYS A 72 -8.25 -10.64 4.83
C LYS A 72 -7.66 -11.73 3.95
N LEU A 73 -7.01 -11.39 2.83
CA LEU A 73 -6.37 -12.38 1.97
C LEU A 73 -5.20 -13.06 2.69
N SER A 74 -5.12 -14.38 2.50
CA SER A 74 -3.95 -15.15 2.89
C SER A 74 -2.71 -14.70 2.10
N ARG A 75 -1.52 -14.98 2.63
CA ARG A 75 -0.25 -14.64 1.96
C ARG A 75 -0.20 -15.10 0.51
N LYS A 76 -0.69 -16.31 0.20
CA LYS A 76 -0.73 -16.86 -1.16
C LYS A 76 -1.60 -16.00 -2.09
N ALA A 77 -2.82 -15.65 -1.68
CA ALA A 77 -3.70 -14.79 -2.47
C ALA A 77 -3.14 -13.37 -2.64
N LYS A 78 -2.41 -12.83 -1.66
CA LYS A 78 -1.68 -11.56 -1.83
C LYS A 78 -0.59 -11.67 -2.90
N ILE A 79 0.17 -12.77 -2.90
CA ILE A 79 1.20 -13.02 -3.91
C ILE A 79 0.58 -13.19 -5.29
N GLU A 80 -0.54 -13.90 -5.42
CA GLU A 80 -1.26 -14.03 -6.69
C GLU A 80 -1.83 -12.69 -7.18
N LEU A 81 -2.31 -11.84 -6.27
CA LEU A 81 -2.76 -10.49 -6.58
C LEU A 81 -1.60 -9.61 -7.07
N ILE A 82 -0.44 -9.71 -6.42
CA ILE A 82 0.81 -9.06 -6.84
C ILE A 82 1.27 -9.56 -8.22
N ALA A 83 1.15 -10.87 -8.48
CA ALA A 83 1.58 -11.48 -9.73
C ALA A 83 0.66 -11.17 -10.93
N GLN A 84 -0.58 -10.76 -10.67
CA GLN A 84 -1.56 -10.38 -11.69
C GLN A 84 -1.52 -8.90 -12.06
N GLN A 85 -0.60 -8.12 -11.47
CA GLN A 85 -0.42 -6.70 -11.73
C GLN A 85 0.84 -6.44 -12.56
#